data_AF-A0A7J3X545-F1
#
_entry.id   AF-A0A7J3X545-F1
#
_cell.length_a   1.000
_cell.length_b   1.000
_cell.length_c   1.000
_cell.angle_alpha   90.00
_cell.angle_beta   90.00
_cell.angle_gamma   90.00
#
_symmetry.space_group_name_H-M   'P 1'
#
loop_
_entity.id
_entity.type
_entity.pdbx_description
1 polymer ?
#
loop_
_entity_poly.entity_id
_entity_poly.type
_entity_poly.pdbx_seq_one_letter_code
_entity_poly.pdbx_strand_id
1 'polypeptide(L)'
;MPLEERVRAALSKPAPLGVDVDLSKFRFSEARITVGEPDEAVATAARERVGIEAEKASYLQVGETVFARAMARKLASLGVVVKPLRQALEEDPLARKLSWKLVDPAADKYTAHAYAYGGELGYYIYVPPGVRVPWPIYTCLSLFTGDEVQFTHNIVYVDEGAEAVVTTGCLVPHGVRGGVHIGISEFYVARGARLSFAMIHAWSEGVYVRPRTAVRVEEGGEYLSYYVVYSPVASIQTYPVVHLGRGAKAKMVSVIAGMGGGEY
;
A
#
# COMPACT_ATOMS: atom_id res chain seq x y z
N MET A 1 28.21 4.62 4.70
CA MET A 1 27.82 3.20 4.65
C MET A 1 26.92 2.98 3.44
N PRO A 2 27.26 2.07 2.51
CA PRO A 2 26.42 1.70 1.37
C PRO A 2 25.01 1.28 1.81
N LEU A 3 24.02 1.43 0.91
CA LEU A 3 22.61 1.12 1.23
C LEU A 3 22.43 -0.33 1.69
N GLU A 4 23.04 -1.29 1.00
CA GLU A 4 22.92 -2.72 1.31
C GLU A 4 23.40 -3.05 2.73
N GLU A 5 24.49 -2.41 3.18
CA GLU A 5 25.02 -2.60 4.53
C GLU A 5 24.10 -1.99 5.59
N ARG A 6 23.50 -0.83 5.29
CA ARG A 6 22.47 -0.21 6.14
C ARG A 6 21.23 -1.09 6.27
N VAL A 7 20.75 -1.65 5.15
CA VAL A 7 19.60 -2.57 5.14
C VAL A 7 19.92 -3.82 5.95
N ARG A 8 21.09 -4.44 5.74
CA ARG A 8 21.51 -5.63 6.48
C ARG A 8 21.55 -5.38 7.99
N ALA A 9 22.11 -4.25 8.42
CA ALA A 9 22.12 -3.86 9.83
C ALA A 9 20.71 -3.58 10.38
N ALA A 10 19.79 -3.13 9.54
CA ALA A 10 18.41 -2.82 9.93
C ALA A 10 17.50 -4.05 10.03
N LEU A 11 17.88 -5.23 9.51
CA LEU A 11 17.04 -6.45 9.57
C LEU A 11 16.63 -6.88 10.98
N SER A 12 17.41 -6.51 12.01
CA SER A 12 17.10 -6.75 13.42
C SER A 12 16.68 -5.48 14.19
N LYS A 13 16.69 -4.31 13.54
CA LYS A 13 16.40 -3.01 14.17
C LYS A 13 14.90 -2.90 14.48
N PRO A 14 14.46 -2.88 15.75
CA PRO A 14 13.05 -2.69 16.07
C PRO A 14 12.56 -1.32 15.59
N ALA A 15 11.26 -1.23 15.32
CA ALA A 15 10.61 0.07 15.17
C ALA A 15 10.66 0.83 16.50
N PRO A 16 10.72 2.18 16.48
CA PRO A 16 10.76 2.97 17.70
C PRO A 16 9.45 2.95 18.49
N LEU A 17 8.33 2.55 17.86
CA LEU A 17 6.99 2.55 18.42
C LEU A 17 6.28 1.23 18.12
N GLY A 18 5.32 0.90 18.98
CA GLY A 18 4.48 -0.30 18.88
C GLY A 18 5.20 -1.58 19.27
N VAL A 19 4.44 -2.68 19.35
CA VAL A 19 4.98 -4.01 19.65
C VAL A 19 6.05 -4.42 18.65
N ASP A 20 7.20 -4.89 19.15
CA ASP A 20 8.22 -5.51 18.31
C ASP A 20 7.80 -6.91 17.87
N VAL A 21 7.44 -7.03 16.60
CA VAL A 21 6.94 -8.28 16.01
C VAL A 21 8.12 -9.19 15.65
N ASP A 22 8.12 -10.40 16.20
CA ASP A 22 9.06 -11.45 15.83
C ASP A 22 8.69 -12.06 14.46
N LEU A 23 9.29 -11.52 13.40
CA LEU A 23 9.06 -11.95 12.03
C LEU A 23 9.52 -13.39 11.76
N SER A 24 10.38 -13.98 12.61
CA SER A 24 10.86 -15.37 12.42
C SER A 24 9.76 -16.42 12.61
N LYS A 25 8.62 -16.03 13.22
CA LYS A 25 7.45 -16.88 13.41
C LYS A 25 6.54 -16.97 12.18
N PHE A 26 6.82 -16.19 11.13
CA PHE A 26 5.99 -16.08 9.95
C PHE A 26 6.76 -16.53 8.71
N ARG A 27 6.05 -17.15 7.77
CA ARG A 27 6.62 -17.61 6.50
C ARG A 27 6.69 -16.46 5.49
N PHE A 28 7.74 -16.46 4.68
CA PHE A 28 7.89 -15.54 3.55
C PHE A 28 7.53 -16.32 2.29
N SER A 29 6.60 -15.78 1.50
CA SER A 29 6.11 -16.43 0.30
C SER A 29 6.75 -15.83 -0.95
N GLU A 30 6.93 -16.62 -2.00
CA GLU A 30 7.44 -16.11 -3.27
C GLU A 30 6.37 -15.30 -4.02
N ALA A 31 6.80 -14.16 -4.55
CA ALA A 31 6.03 -13.29 -5.43
C ALA A 31 5.63 -13.96 -6.74
N ARG A 32 4.34 -13.99 -7.07
CA ARG A 32 3.81 -14.52 -8.33
C ARG A 32 2.82 -13.54 -8.97
N ILE A 33 2.84 -13.43 -10.30
CA ILE A 33 1.84 -12.66 -11.05
C ILE A 33 1.01 -13.67 -11.83
N THR A 34 -0.32 -13.60 -11.72
CA THR A 34 -1.24 -14.50 -12.40
C THR A 34 -2.31 -13.72 -13.15
N VAL A 35 -2.83 -14.34 -14.20
CA VAL A 35 -3.99 -13.85 -14.94
C VAL A 35 -5.18 -14.73 -14.56
N GLY A 36 -6.22 -14.13 -14.00
CA GLY A 36 -7.40 -14.86 -13.56
C GLY A 36 -8.23 -14.06 -12.56
N GLU A 37 -9.16 -14.76 -11.92
CA GLU A 37 -9.97 -14.24 -10.82
C GLU A 37 -9.45 -14.80 -9.49
N PRO A 38 -9.53 -14.03 -8.38
CA PRO A 38 -9.18 -14.50 -7.06
C PRO A 38 -10.23 -15.49 -6.57
N ASP A 39 -9.89 -16.23 -5.53
CA ASP A 39 -10.86 -17.11 -4.89
C ASP A 39 -12.11 -16.34 -4.44
N GLU A 40 -13.27 -16.99 -4.55
CA GLU A 40 -14.59 -16.42 -4.22
C GLU A 40 -14.64 -15.85 -2.79
N ALA A 41 -13.95 -16.50 -1.85
CA ALA A 41 -13.83 -16.03 -0.48
C ALA A 41 -13.15 -14.66 -0.37
N VAL A 42 -12.12 -14.41 -1.19
CA VAL A 42 -11.42 -13.12 -1.24
C VAL A 42 -12.30 -12.08 -1.92
N ALA A 43 -12.93 -12.42 -3.05
CA ALA A 43 -13.82 -11.50 -3.75
C ALA A 43 -15.00 -11.05 -2.86
N THR A 44 -15.60 -12.00 -2.14
CA THR A 44 -16.67 -11.75 -1.17
C THR A 44 -16.19 -10.86 -0.03
N ALA A 45 -15.03 -11.19 0.57
CA ALA A 45 -14.47 -10.39 1.64
C ALA A 45 -14.09 -8.97 1.19
N ALA A 46 -13.58 -8.79 -0.04
CA ALA A 46 -13.30 -7.48 -0.61
C ALA A 46 -14.57 -6.62 -0.70
N ARG A 47 -15.66 -7.19 -1.23
CA ARG A 47 -16.96 -6.51 -1.35
C ARG A 47 -17.55 -6.16 0.01
N GLU A 48 -17.60 -7.13 0.92
CA GLU A 48 -18.34 -6.99 2.18
C GLU A 48 -17.56 -6.25 3.26
N ARG A 49 -16.23 -6.42 3.29
CA ARG A 49 -15.40 -5.87 4.36
C ARG A 49 -14.73 -4.55 4.01
N VAL A 50 -14.42 -4.28 2.74
CA VAL A 50 -13.76 -3.02 2.36
C VAL A 50 -14.49 -2.29 1.24
N GLY A 51 -15.65 -2.78 0.81
CA GLY A 51 -16.49 -2.12 -0.19
C GLY A 51 -15.91 -2.14 -1.60
N ILE A 52 -14.98 -3.06 -1.90
CA ILE A 52 -14.31 -3.15 -3.20
C ILE A 52 -14.82 -4.39 -3.93
N GLU A 53 -15.59 -4.17 -5.01
CA GLU A 53 -15.93 -5.23 -5.96
C GLU A 53 -14.67 -5.65 -6.73
N ALA A 54 -14.34 -6.94 -6.72
CA ALA A 54 -13.12 -7.47 -7.31
C ALA A 54 -13.02 -7.16 -8.83
N GLU A 55 -14.15 -7.12 -9.52
CA GLU A 55 -14.24 -6.81 -10.96
C GLU A 55 -14.00 -5.31 -11.25
N LYS A 56 -14.28 -4.44 -10.26
CA LYS A 56 -14.05 -2.98 -10.34
C LYS A 56 -12.68 -2.57 -9.81
N ALA A 57 -11.96 -3.46 -9.13
CA ALA A 57 -10.59 -3.20 -8.70
C ALA A 57 -9.70 -3.00 -9.93
N SER A 58 -8.87 -1.96 -9.90
CA SER A 58 -7.81 -1.74 -10.90
C SER A 58 -6.56 -2.54 -10.57
N TYR A 59 -6.43 -2.97 -9.31
CA TYR A 59 -5.37 -3.84 -8.82
C TYR A 59 -5.87 -4.72 -7.66
N LEU A 60 -5.51 -6.00 -7.64
CA LEU A 60 -5.82 -6.90 -6.54
C LEU A 60 -4.62 -7.84 -6.27
N GLN A 61 -4.16 -7.88 -5.01
CA GLN A 61 -3.10 -8.77 -4.53
C GLN A 61 -3.63 -9.65 -3.40
N VAL A 62 -3.34 -10.95 -3.46
CA VAL A 62 -3.72 -11.97 -2.47
C VAL A 62 -2.46 -12.70 -2.03
N GLY A 63 -2.06 -12.54 -0.77
CA GLY A 63 -0.72 -12.91 -0.32
C GLY A 63 0.31 -12.19 -1.19
N GLU A 64 1.15 -12.96 -1.88
CA GLU A 64 2.14 -12.47 -2.85
C GLU A 64 1.75 -12.73 -4.32
N THR A 65 0.46 -13.02 -4.57
CA THR A 65 -0.09 -13.23 -5.91
C THR A 65 -0.86 -12.00 -6.40
N VAL A 66 -0.52 -11.48 -7.58
CA VAL A 66 -1.18 -10.31 -8.19
C VAL A 66 -2.10 -10.72 -9.33
N PHE A 67 -3.32 -10.17 -9.36
CA PHE A 67 -4.34 -10.41 -10.38
C PHE A 67 -4.49 -9.19 -11.31
N ALA A 68 -4.25 -9.38 -12.60
CA ALA A 68 -4.44 -8.33 -13.62
C ALA A 68 -5.93 -8.06 -13.89
N ARG A 69 -6.33 -6.77 -13.99
CA ARG A 69 -7.76 -6.38 -14.00
C ARG A 69 -8.20 -5.55 -15.20
N ALA A 70 -9.48 -5.71 -15.56
CA ALA A 70 -10.11 -5.00 -16.68
C ALA A 70 -10.20 -3.48 -16.49
N MET A 71 -10.32 -2.99 -15.24
CA MET A 71 -10.39 -1.54 -14.97
C MET A 71 -9.10 -0.79 -15.30
N ALA A 72 -7.95 -1.46 -15.29
CA ALA A 72 -6.71 -0.88 -15.80
C ALA A 72 -6.82 -0.47 -17.28
N ARG A 73 -7.61 -1.20 -18.09
CA ARG A 73 -7.82 -0.86 -19.52
C ARG A 73 -8.64 0.41 -19.70
N LYS A 74 -9.61 0.66 -18.82
CA LYS A 74 -10.47 1.85 -18.87
C LYS A 74 -9.71 3.11 -18.42
N LEU A 75 -8.80 2.96 -17.46
CA LEU A 75 -7.89 4.02 -17.02
C LEU A 75 -6.84 4.33 -18.09
N ALA A 76 -6.38 3.31 -18.82
CA ALA A 76 -5.41 3.49 -19.91
C ALA A 76 -5.89 4.41 -21.03
N SER A 77 -7.21 4.52 -21.29
CA SER A 77 -7.73 5.48 -22.28
C SER A 77 -7.58 6.94 -21.86
N LEU A 78 -7.29 7.21 -20.58
CA LEU A 78 -6.94 8.52 -20.04
C LEU A 78 -5.42 8.70 -19.88
N GLY A 79 -4.62 7.73 -20.35
CA GLY A 79 -3.18 7.68 -20.11
C GLY A 79 -2.78 7.30 -18.69
N VAL A 80 -3.74 6.99 -17.80
CA VAL A 80 -3.46 6.55 -16.43
C VAL A 80 -2.89 5.14 -16.46
N VAL A 81 -1.78 4.95 -15.76
CA VAL A 81 -1.10 3.66 -15.65
C VAL A 81 -1.43 3.06 -14.29
N VAL A 82 -1.95 1.84 -14.28
CA VAL A 82 -2.09 1.00 -13.07
C VAL A 82 -1.54 -0.37 -13.40
N LYS A 83 -0.46 -0.79 -12.72
CA LYS A 83 0.17 -2.09 -12.95
C LYS A 83 0.90 -2.60 -11.69
N PRO A 84 1.29 -3.88 -11.65
CA PRO A 84 2.16 -4.42 -10.60
C PRO A 84 3.49 -3.65 -10.56
N LEU A 85 3.98 -3.35 -9.35
CA LEU A 85 5.20 -2.56 -9.18
C LEU A 85 6.41 -3.23 -9.86
N ARG A 86 6.59 -4.54 -9.72
CA ARG A 86 7.64 -5.29 -10.43
C ARG A 86 7.69 -4.97 -11.92
N GLN A 87 6.56 -5.06 -12.62
CA GLN A 87 6.48 -4.74 -14.05
C GLN A 87 6.82 -3.26 -14.32
N ALA A 88 6.36 -2.35 -13.46
CA ALA A 88 6.71 -0.94 -13.58
C ALA A 88 8.22 -0.70 -13.39
N LEU A 89 8.86 -1.38 -12.44
CA LEU A 89 10.30 -1.24 -12.19
C LEU A 89 11.15 -1.80 -13.34
N GLU A 90 10.66 -2.79 -14.08
CA GLU A 90 11.31 -3.31 -15.29
C GLU A 90 11.14 -2.34 -16.47
N GLU A 91 9.94 -1.83 -16.70
CA GLU A 91 9.58 -1.11 -17.92
C GLU A 91 9.74 0.42 -17.84
N ASP A 92 9.53 1.02 -16.67
CA ASP A 92 9.36 2.47 -16.51
C ASP A 92 10.54 3.10 -15.72
N PRO A 93 11.38 3.93 -16.36
CA PRO A 93 12.43 4.68 -15.67
C PRO A 93 11.92 5.57 -14.54
N LEU A 94 10.70 6.09 -14.65
CA LEU A 94 10.09 6.92 -13.62
C LEU A 94 9.79 6.11 -12.36
N ALA A 95 9.23 4.90 -12.51
CA ALA A 95 9.01 4.00 -11.37
C ALA A 95 10.33 3.69 -10.63
N ARG A 96 11.41 3.41 -11.36
CA ARG A 96 12.76 3.21 -10.75
C ARG A 96 13.28 4.46 -10.05
N LYS A 97 13.02 5.65 -10.63
CA LYS A 97 13.42 6.93 -10.04
C LYS A 97 12.66 7.23 -8.75
N LEU A 98 11.40 6.78 -8.64
CA LEU A 98 10.53 7.02 -7.50
C LEU A 98 10.65 5.96 -6.39
N SER A 99 11.07 4.73 -6.71
CA SER A 99 11.18 3.65 -5.74
C SER A 99 12.25 3.90 -4.67
N TRP A 100 11.85 3.74 -3.41
CA TRP A 100 12.66 3.90 -2.19
C TRP A 100 13.35 5.27 -2.09
N LYS A 101 12.61 6.36 -2.34
CA LYS A 101 13.13 7.74 -2.24
C LYS A 101 12.54 8.54 -1.08
N LEU A 102 11.32 8.25 -0.66
CA LEU A 102 10.66 8.89 0.47
C LEU A 102 10.74 8.02 1.73
N VAL A 103 10.70 6.70 1.58
CA VAL A 103 10.91 5.76 2.69
C VAL A 103 12.33 5.23 2.65
N ASP A 104 13.05 5.34 3.78
CA ASP A 104 14.38 4.78 3.93
C ASP A 104 14.30 3.25 4.10
N PRO A 105 14.91 2.45 3.21
CA PRO A 105 14.97 0.99 3.38
C PRO A 105 15.53 0.54 4.73
N ALA A 106 16.38 1.35 5.36
CA ALA A 106 17.02 1.04 6.64
C ALA A 106 16.35 1.71 7.86
N ALA A 107 15.11 2.20 7.71
CA ALA A 107 14.40 2.88 8.81
C ALA A 107 14.20 1.95 10.00
N ASP A 108 13.71 0.72 9.77
CA ASP A 108 13.54 -0.34 10.76
C ASP A 108 13.55 -1.72 10.10
N LYS A 109 13.35 -2.78 10.88
CA LYS A 109 13.29 -4.15 10.37
C LYS A 109 12.19 -4.33 9.33
N TYR A 110 11.06 -3.65 9.44
CA TYR A 110 9.95 -3.82 8.51
C TYR A 110 10.30 -3.25 7.13
N THR A 111 10.89 -2.05 7.06
CA THR A 111 11.38 -1.50 5.80
C THR A 111 12.54 -2.32 5.22
N ALA A 112 13.42 -2.84 6.07
CA ALA A 112 14.57 -3.63 5.64
C ALA A 112 14.15 -4.98 5.05
N HIS A 113 13.22 -5.68 5.71
CA HIS A 113 12.63 -6.93 5.20
C HIS A 113 11.80 -6.67 3.95
N ALA A 114 11.01 -5.61 3.91
CA ALA A 114 10.29 -5.23 2.69
C ALA A 114 11.26 -4.97 1.54
N TYR A 115 12.35 -4.22 1.73
CA TYR A 115 13.35 -3.98 0.69
C TYR A 115 14.03 -5.28 0.21
N ALA A 116 14.41 -6.15 1.14
CA ALA A 116 15.17 -7.36 0.83
C ALA A 116 14.33 -8.48 0.20
N TYR A 117 13.05 -8.60 0.56
CA TYR A 117 12.23 -9.76 0.21
C TYR A 117 10.95 -9.42 -0.57
N GLY A 118 10.44 -8.19 -0.47
CA GLY A 118 9.13 -7.81 -1.00
C GLY A 118 9.09 -6.48 -1.75
N GLY A 119 10.24 -5.89 -2.08
CA GLY A 119 10.35 -4.48 -2.49
C GLY A 119 9.74 -4.14 -3.85
N GLU A 120 9.20 -5.14 -4.54
CA GLU A 120 8.61 -5.06 -5.87
C GLU A 120 7.15 -5.56 -5.91
N LEU A 121 6.62 -6.01 -4.78
CA LEU A 121 5.24 -6.48 -4.64
C LEU A 121 4.37 -5.30 -4.26
N GLY A 122 3.22 -5.11 -4.90
CA GLY A 122 2.37 -3.93 -4.74
C GLY A 122 2.05 -3.27 -6.08
N TYR A 123 1.50 -2.06 -6.03
CA TYR A 123 1.01 -1.35 -7.22
C TYR A 123 1.81 -0.10 -7.54
N TYR A 124 1.93 0.17 -8.83
CA TYR A 124 2.33 1.46 -9.38
C TYR A 124 1.13 2.13 -10.03
N ILE A 125 0.81 3.33 -9.59
CA ILE A 125 -0.22 4.20 -10.18
C ILE A 125 0.45 5.48 -10.65
N TYR A 126 0.32 5.80 -11.93
CA TYR A 126 0.75 7.08 -12.49
C TYR A 126 -0.41 7.76 -13.21
N VAL A 127 -0.62 9.04 -12.86
CA VAL A 127 -1.65 9.90 -13.45
C VAL A 127 -0.96 11.02 -14.21
N PRO A 128 -1.08 11.10 -15.55
CA PRO A 128 -0.36 12.07 -16.37
C PRO A 128 -0.75 13.53 -16.09
N PRO A 129 0.10 14.50 -16.50
CA PRO A 129 -0.16 15.92 -16.29
C PRO A 129 -1.54 16.37 -16.78
N GLY A 130 -2.23 17.17 -15.97
CA GLY A 130 -3.54 17.75 -16.26
C GLY A 130 -4.72 16.76 -16.32
N VAL A 131 -4.47 15.45 -16.17
CA VAL A 131 -5.53 14.44 -16.21
C VAL A 131 -6.34 14.50 -14.91
N ARG A 132 -7.66 14.61 -15.05
CA ARG A 132 -8.60 14.45 -13.94
C ARG A 132 -9.31 13.12 -14.06
N VAL A 133 -9.01 12.19 -13.16
CA VAL A 133 -9.60 10.86 -13.19
C VAL A 133 -11.05 10.94 -12.72
N PRO A 134 -12.05 10.59 -13.55
CA PRO A 134 -13.46 10.81 -13.23
C PRO A 134 -14.02 9.82 -12.20
N TRP A 135 -13.30 8.73 -11.93
CA TRP A 135 -13.73 7.66 -11.03
C TRP A 135 -12.60 7.27 -10.07
N PRO A 136 -12.91 6.78 -8.85
CA PRO A 136 -11.88 6.28 -7.96
C PRO A 136 -11.12 5.08 -8.55
N ILE A 137 -9.81 5.07 -8.34
CA ILE A 137 -8.94 3.93 -8.63
C ILE A 137 -8.96 3.03 -7.41
N TYR A 138 -9.58 1.86 -7.53
CA TYR A 138 -9.68 0.88 -6.46
C TYR A 138 -8.51 -0.09 -6.47
N THR A 139 -7.85 -0.28 -5.34
CA THR A 139 -6.84 -1.33 -5.13
C THR A 139 -7.20 -2.19 -3.92
N CYS A 140 -6.91 -3.47 -3.95
CA CYS A 140 -7.21 -4.39 -2.86
C CYS A 140 -5.99 -5.25 -2.52
N LEU A 141 -5.69 -5.36 -1.22
CA LEU A 141 -4.56 -6.12 -0.67
C LEU A 141 -5.12 -7.09 0.37
N SER A 142 -5.12 -8.38 0.06
CA SER A 142 -5.64 -9.41 0.96
C SER A 142 -4.51 -10.29 1.46
N LEU A 143 -4.40 -10.50 2.77
CA LEU A 143 -3.74 -11.72 3.27
C LEU A 143 -4.60 -12.93 2.88
N PHE A 144 -4.01 -14.10 2.73
CA PHE A 144 -4.76 -15.30 2.30
C PHE A 144 -4.61 -16.45 3.27
N THR A 145 -3.40 -16.66 3.76
CA THR A 145 -3.02 -17.78 4.62
C THR A 145 -2.58 -17.28 5.98
N GLY A 146 -2.80 -18.12 6.99
CA GLY A 146 -2.29 -17.87 8.34
C GLY A 146 -0.76 -17.95 8.38
N ASP A 147 -0.18 -17.20 9.32
CA ASP A 147 1.24 -17.24 9.66
C ASP A 147 2.19 -16.84 8.51
N GLU A 148 1.74 -15.95 7.63
CA GLU A 148 2.56 -15.37 6.55
C GLU A 148 2.79 -13.87 6.73
N VAL A 149 3.92 -13.41 6.19
CA VAL A 149 4.19 -11.99 5.98
C VAL A 149 3.76 -11.63 4.56
N GLN A 150 2.86 -10.66 4.45
CA GLN A 150 2.58 -10.00 3.19
C GLN A 150 3.40 -8.72 3.11
N PHE A 151 4.18 -8.60 2.05
CA PHE A 151 4.86 -7.36 1.69
C PHE A 151 4.09 -6.62 0.61
N THR A 152 3.99 -5.31 0.78
CA THR A 152 3.57 -4.42 -0.30
C THR A 152 4.45 -3.18 -0.32
N HIS A 153 4.71 -2.69 -1.52
CA HIS A 153 5.41 -1.48 -1.86
C HIS A 153 4.61 -0.80 -2.96
N ASN A 154 3.93 0.27 -2.58
CA ASN A 154 2.98 0.98 -3.41
C ASN A 154 3.56 2.34 -3.78
N ILE A 155 3.53 2.67 -5.06
CA ILE A 155 3.94 3.98 -5.57
C ILE A 155 2.74 4.62 -6.26
N VAL A 156 2.41 5.83 -5.85
CA VAL A 156 1.38 6.65 -6.50
C VAL A 156 2.03 7.95 -6.91
N TYR A 157 1.99 8.28 -8.21
CA TYR A 157 2.42 9.57 -8.71
C TYR A 157 1.28 10.26 -9.45
N VAL A 158 0.83 11.37 -8.88
CA VAL A 158 -0.13 12.28 -9.51
C VAL A 158 0.65 13.48 -10.04
N ASP A 159 0.82 13.53 -11.36
CA ASP A 159 1.70 14.49 -12.03
C ASP A 159 1.06 15.89 -12.14
N GLU A 160 1.79 16.84 -12.71
CA GLU A 160 1.49 18.27 -12.62
C GLU A 160 0.04 18.61 -12.99
N GLY A 161 -0.66 19.28 -12.07
CA GLY A 161 -2.05 19.71 -12.25
C GLY A 161 -3.08 18.58 -12.40
N ALA A 162 -2.68 17.32 -12.21
CA ALA A 162 -3.56 16.16 -12.31
C ALA A 162 -4.34 15.93 -11.01
N GLU A 163 -5.43 15.18 -11.10
CA GLU A 163 -6.33 14.92 -9.98
C GLU A 163 -6.79 13.45 -9.99
N ALA A 164 -6.64 12.78 -8.84
CA ALA A 164 -7.08 11.40 -8.68
C ALA A 164 -7.62 11.10 -7.28
N VAL A 165 -8.56 10.17 -7.23
CA VAL A 165 -9.02 9.51 -6.02
C VAL A 165 -8.53 8.06 -6.06
N VAL A 166 -7.83 7.63 -5.02
CA VAL A 166 -7.35 6.25 -4.89
C VAL A 166 -7.91 5.66 -3.59
N THR A 167 -8.59 4.53 -3.69
CA THR A 167 -9.16 3.83 -2.54
C THR A 167 -8.53 2.44 -2.43
N THR A 168 -7.84 2.19 -1.33
CA THR A 168 -7.20 0.92 -1.04
C THR A 168 -7.91 0.20 0.10
N GLY A 169 -8.30 -1.04 -0.14
CA GLY A 169 -8.82 -1.94 0.89
C GLY A 169 -7.76 -2.96 1.27
N CYS A 170 -7.41 -3.04 2.55
CA CYS A 170 -6.53 -4.09 3.06
C CYS A 170 -7.31 -4.99 4.02
N LEU A 171 -7.27 -6.31 3.80
CA LEU A 171 -8.12 -7.22 4.53
C LEU A 171 -7.53 -8.61 4.76
N VAL A 172 -8.19 -9.35 5.64
CA VAL A 172 -8.10 -10.82 5.69
C VAL A 172 -9.47 -11.44 5.38
N PRO A 173 -9.56 -12.53 4.61
CA PRO A 173 -10.80 -13.29 4.46
C PRO A 173 -11.28 -13.87 5.80
N HIS A 174 -12.56 -14.22 5.87
CA HIS A 174 -13.10 -14.88 7.06
C HIS A 174 -12.36 -16.19 7.34
N GLY A 175 -12.04 -16.44 8.60
CA GLY A 175 -11.33 -17.65 9.05
C GLY A 175 -9.80 -17.52 9.12
N VAL A 176 -9.19 -16.51 8.50
CA VAL A 176 -7.76 -16.23 8.64
C VAL A 176 -7.51 -15.54 9.98
N ARG A 177 -6.78 -16.22 10.88
CA ARG A 177 -6.63 -15.79 12.28
C ARG A 177 -5.40 -14.95 12.55
N GLY A 178 -4.35 -15.04 11.74
CA GLY A 178 -3.11 -14.30 12.00
C GLY A 178 -2.21 -14.15 10.78
N GLY A 179 -1.23 -13.26 10.90
CA GLY A 179 -0.31 -12.89 9.84
C GLY A 179 0.33 -11.54 10.10
N VAL A 180 1.22 -11.10 9.21
CA VAL A 180 1.82 -9.77 9.27
C VAL A 180 1.62 -9.08 7.93
N HIS A 181 1.10 -7.86 7.95
CA HIS A 181 1.06 -6.98 6.79
C HIS A 181 2.14 -5.89 6.95
N ILE A 182 3.14 -5.89 6.07
CA ILE A 182 4.16 -4.86 5.97
C ILE A 182 3.92 -4.06 4.69
N GLY A 183 3.47 -2.82 4.85
CA GLY A 183 3.04 -1.98 3.73
C GLY A 183 3.88 -0.72 3.58
N ILE A 184 4.68 -0.65 2.53
CA ILE A 184 5.43 0.54 2.13
C ILE A 184 4.59 1.33 1.12
N SER A 185 4.48 2.63 1.31
CA SER A 185 3.73 3.48 0.37
C SER A 185 4.42 4.83 0.18
N GLU A 186 4.79 5.11 -1.07
CA GLU A 186 5.47 6.35 -1.47
C GLU A 186 4.58 7.12 -2.44
N PHE A 187 4.02 8.23 -1.97
CA PHE A 187 3.10 9.04 -2.76
C PHE A 187 3.74 10.35 -3.17
N TYR A 188 3.62 10.67 -4.45
CA TYR A 188 4.16 11.85 -5.07
C TYR A 188 3.00 12.65 -5.65
N VAL A 189 2.84 13.89 -5.19
CA VAL A 189 1.81 14.83 -5.65
C VAL A 189 2.56 16.03 -6.21
N ALA A 190 2.62 16.13 -7.53
CA ALA A 190 3.37 17.16 -8.23
C ALA A 190 2.74 18.55 -8.06
N ARG A 191 3.39 19.57 -8.67
CA ARG A 191 2.92 20.96 -8.65
C ARG A 191 1.44 21.06 -9.03
N GLY A 192 0.64 21.69 -8.17
CA GLY A 192 -0.80 21.91 -8.38
C GLY A 192 -1.65 20.63 -8.49
N ALA A 193 -1.07 19.45 -8.25
CA ALA A 193 -1.77 18.18 -8.35
C ALA A 193 -2.60 17.89 -7.09
N ARG A 194 -3.61 17.02 -7.22
CA ARG A 194 -4.50 16.65 -6.11
C ARG A 194 -4.63 15.14 -5.98
N LEU A 195 -4.31 14.62 -4.80
CA LEU A 195 -4.52 13.22 -4.47
C LEU A 195 -5.45 13.10 -3.26
N SER A 196 -6.61 12.50 -3.46
CA SER A 196 -7.45 12.01 -2.37
C SER A 196 -7.23 10.50 -2.21
N PHE A 197 -6.73 10.10 -1.05
CA PHE A 197 -6.43 8.71 -0.72
C PHE A 197 -7.33 8.24 0.42
N ALA A 198 -7.95 7.08 0.25
CA ALA A 198 -8.70 6.40 1.30
C ALA A 198 -8.12 5.00 1.51
N MET A 199 -7.85 4.64 2.76
CA MET A 199 -7.41 3.32 3.15
C MET A 199 -8.43 2.72 4.13
N ILE A 200 -8.93 1.53 3.82
CA ILE A 200 -9.90 0.81 4.66
C ILE A 200 -9.27 -0.51 5.10
N HIS A 201 -9.13 -0.70 6.40
CA HIS A 201 -8.47 -1.84 7.02
C HIS A 201 -9.47 -2.77 7.72
N ALA A 202 -9.50 -4.03 7.26
CA ALA A 202 -10.39 -5.09 7.72
C ALA A 202 -9.62 -6.37 8.11
N TRP A 203 -9.01 -6.39 9.30
CA TRP A 203 -8.13 -7.44 9.81
C TRP A 203 -8.84 -8.45 10.72
N SER A 204 -8.06 -9.24 11.47
CA SER A 204 -8.49 -10.13 12.55
C SER A 204 -7.54 -10.04 13.75
N GLU A 205 -7.95 -10.57 14.91
CA GLU A 205 -7.28 -10.40 16.21
C GLU A 205 -5.82 -10.89 16.28
N GLY A 206 -5.36 -11.74 15.36
CA GLY A 206 -3.96 -12.21 15.32
C GLY A 206 -3.10 -11.57 14.23
N VAL A 207 -3.58 -10.50 13.58
CA VAL A 207 -2.86 -9.84 12.49
C VAL A 207 -2.07 -8.64 12.99
N TYR A 208 -0.78 -8.59 12.67
CA TYR A 208 0.10 -7.45 12.93
C TYR A 208 0.23 -6.59 11.68
N VAL A 209 0.12 -5.27 11.82
CA VAL A 209 0.08 -4.35 10.68
C VAL A 209 1.12 -3.26 10.86
N ARG A 210 2.05 -3.14 9.90
CA ARG A 210 3.21 -2.24 9.95
C ARG A 210 3.34 -1.43 8.66
N PRO A 211 2.50 -0.39 8.46
CA PRO A 211 2.63 0.49 7.32
C PRO A 211 3.76 1.52 7.55
N ARG A 212 4.51 1.85 6.50
CA ARG A 212 5.36 3.04 6.42
C ARG A 212 4.94 3.80 5.17
N THR A 213 4.33 4.95 5.39
CA THR A 213 3.86 5.82 4.30
C THR A 213 4.61 7.14 4.35
N ALA A 214 5.18 7.53 3.23
CA ALA A 214 5.76 8.85 3.06
C ALA A 214 5.18 9.51 1.81
N VAL A 215 4.80 10.78 1.94
CA VAL A 215 4.15 11.55 0.88
C VAL A 215 4.95 12.81 0.63
N ARG A 216 5.20 13.14 -0.63
CA ARG A 216 5.77 14.43 -1.04
C ARG A 216 4.73 15.19 -1.86
N VAL A 217 4.33 16.34 -1.34
CA VAL A 217 3.40 17.27 -1.99
C VAL A 217 4.18 18.50 -2.43
N GLU A 218 4.29 18.70 -3.74
CA GLU A 218 5.02 19.83 -4.30
C GLU A 218 4.19 21.12 -4.27
N GLU A 219 4.72 22.19 -4.86
CA GLU A 219 4.15 23.52 -4.81
C GLU A 219 2.66 23.56 -5.20
N GLY A 220 1.82 24.12 -4.32
CA GLY A 220 0.38 24.25 -4.54
C GLY A 220 -0.39 22.92 -4.67
N GLY A 221 0.26 21.77 -4.44
CA GLY A 221 -0.41 20.47 -4.45
C GLY A 221 -1.26 20.23 -3.20
N GLU A 222 -2.20 19.30 -3.29
CA GLU A 222 -3.12 18.94 -2.21
C GLU A 222 -3.16 17.43 -1.99
N TYR A 223 -2.97 17.01 -0.73
CA TYR A 223 -3.11 15.63 -0.32
C TYR A 223 -4.19 15.48 0.76
N LEU A 224 -5.20 14.67 0.48
CA LEU A 224 -6.24 14.31 1.44
C LEU A 224 -6.15 12.82 1.74
N SER A 225 -6.07 12.47 3.02
CA SER A 225 -5.96 11.08 3.47
C SER A 225 -7.08 10.73 4.44
N TYR A 226 -7.80 9.65 4.17
CA TYR A 226 -8.72 9.00 5.09
C TYR A 226 -8.18 7.61 5.44
N TYR A 227 -7.99 7.35 6.72
CA TYR A 227 -7.51 6.08 7.23
C TYR A 227 -8.57 5.47 8.16
N VAL A 228 -9.17 4.36 7.75
CA VAL A 228 -10.27 3.72 8.47
C VAL A 228 -9.84 2.34 8.94
N VAL A 229 -9.88 2.11 10.25
CA VAL A 229 -9.74 0.79 10.85
C VAL A 229 -11.02 0.52 11.63
N TYR A 230 -11.81 -0.45 11.21
CA TYR A 230 -13.11 -0.74 11.86
C TYR A 230 -13.20 -2.19 12.39
N SER A 231 -12.10 -2.93 12.31
CA SER A 231 -12.02 -4.38 12.58
C SER A 231 -11.03 -4.70 13.71
N PRO A 232 -11.09 -5.89 14.32
CA PRO A 232 -10.09 -6.32 15.28
C PRO A 232 -8.72 -6.49 14.62
N VAL A 233 -7.65 -6.22 15.37
CA VAL A 233 -6.25 -6.38 14.96
C VAL A 233 -5.43 -6.82 16.17
N ALA A 234 -4.30 -7.52 15.98
CA ALA A 234 -3.39 -7.80 17.10
C ALA A 234 -2.68 -6.52 17.53
N SER A 235 -2.04 -5.87 16.56
CA SER A 235 -1.37 -4.59 16.73
C SER A 235 -1.22 -3.90 15.38
N ILE A 236 -1.63 -2.64 15.30
CA ILE A 236 -1.35 -1.78 14.15
C ILE A 236 -0.46 -0.62 14.61
N GLN A 237 0.60 -0.38 13.85
CA GLN A 237 1.50 0.75 14.12
C GLN A 237 1.82 1.44 12.80
N THR A 238 1.25 2.63 12.62
CA THR A 238 1.46 3.48 11.45
C THR A 238 1.81 4.89 11.89
N TYR A 239 2.75 5.52 11.19
CA TYR A 239 3.08 6.93 11.38
C TYR A 239 3.44 7.56 10.02
N PRO A 240 2.42 7.93 9.23
CA PRO A 240 2.64 8.51 7.91
C PRO A 240 3.28 9.90 8.01
N VAL A 241 4.22 10.19 7.11
CA VAL A 241 4.92 11.49 7.03
C VAL A 241 4.55 12.18 5.71
N VAL A 242 4.21 13.48 5.78
CA VAL A 242 3.90 14.30 4.60
C VAL A 242 4.86 15.49 4.53
N HIS A 243 5.65 15.55 3.45
CA HIS A 243 6.54 16.65 3.12
C HIS A 243 5.79 17.66 2.25
N LEU A 244 5.61 18.88 2.76
CA LEU A 244 4.87 19.96 2.09
C LEU A 244 5.83 20.96 1.44
N GLY A 245 5.66 21.17 0.14
CA GLY A 245 6.26 22.26 -0.62
C GLY A 245 5.57 23.60 -0.37
N ARG A 246 6.03 24.65 -1.05
CA ARG A 246 5.47 26.00 -0.94
C ARG A 246 3.97 26.01 -1.28
N GLY A 247 3.15 26.49 -0.35
CA GLY A 247 1.69 26.58 -0.55
C GLY A 247 0.96 25.24 -0.67
N ALA A 248 1.67 24.11 -0.49
CA ALA A 248 1.07 22.78 -0.49
C ALA A 248 0.19 22.57 0.75
N LYS A 249 -0.83 21.72 0.61
CA LYS A 249 -1.76 21.41 1.71
C LYS A 249 -1.86 19.92 1.91
N ALA A 250 -2.00 19.50 3.17
CA ALA A 250 -2.41 18.16 3.50
C ALA A 250 -3.49 18.15 4.57
N LYS A 251 -4.42 17.21 4.46
CA LYS A 251 -5.38 16.87 5.51
C LYS A 251 -5.37 15.37 5.71
N MET A 252 -5.23 14.95 6.95
CA MET A 252 -5.19 13.55 7.33
C MET A 252 -6.26 13.30 8.38
N VAL A 253 -7.10 12.30 8.14
CA VAL A 253 -8.21 11.93 9.00
C VAL A 253 -8.11 10.45 9.29
N SER A 254 -8.13 10.08 10.56
CA SER A 254 -8.17 8.69 11.00
C SER A 254 -9.47 8.41 11.74
N VAL A 255 -10.13 7.33 11.36
CA VAL A 255 -11.31 6.78 12.05
C VAL A 255 -10.94 5.38 12.50
N ILE A 256 -10.74 5.22 13.80
CA ILE A 256 -10.31 3.96 14.40
C ILE A 256 -11.41 3.51 15.37
N ALA A 257 -12.09 2.42 15.05
CA ALA A 257 -12.97 1.71 15.97
C ALA A 257 -12.17 0.56 16.60
N GLY A 258 -11.58 0.84 17.77
CA GLY A 258 -10.86 -0.18 18.54
C GLY A 258 -11.82 -1.27 19.03
N MET A 259 -11.53 -2.52 18.69
CA MET A 259 -12.33 -3.69 19.08
C MET A 259 -11.45 -4.80 19.64
N GLY A 260 -11.93 -5.48 20.67
CA GLY A 260 -11.17 -6.54 21.33
C GLY A 260 -9.98 -6.01 22.12
N GLY A 261 -8.92 -6.82 22.23
CA GLY A 261 -7.70 -6.51 22.99
C GLY A 261 -6.53 -5.97 22.17
N GLY A 262 -6.77 -5.53 20.93
CA GLY A 262 -5.73 -5.07 20.01
C GLY A 262 -5.08 -3.74 20.40
N GLU A 263 -3.83 -3.56 19.99
CA GLU A 263 -3.14 -2.26 20.05
C GLU A 263 -3.35 -1.49 18.74
N TYR A 264 -3.85 -0.25 18.82
CA TYR A 264 -4.23 0.57 17.66
C TYR A 264 -3.42 1.85 17.51
#